data_AF-A0A7C1VCI3-F1
#
_entry.id   AF-A0A7C1VCI3-F1
#
_cell.length_a   1.000
_cell.length_b   1.000
_cell.length_c   1.000
_cell.angle_alpha   90.00
_cell.angle_beta   90.00
_cell.angle_gamma   90.00
#
_symmetry.space_group_name_H-M   'P 1'
#
loop_
_entity.id
_entity.type
_entity.pdbx_description
1 polymer ?
#
loop_
_entity_poly.entity_id
_entity_poly.type
_entity_poly.pdbx_seq_one_letter_code
_entity_poly.pdbx_strand_id
1 'polypeptide(L)'
;MTGDGLNDAGALMQSDVALTIADKVYHFSPASDAVLEANQFQNLAKFIRFAKTSILIVKLSFLMSFLYNIIGISFAISGNLSPIIAAILMPISSVSVVAFATFTTRASSKYYRACERTPS
;
A
#
# COMPACT_ATOMS: atom_id res chain seq x y z
N MET A 1 17.55 5.15 -0.95
CA MET A 1 18.71 5.49 -0.10
C MET A 1 18.22 5.96 1.26
N THR A 2 19.02 5.81 2.31
CA THR A 2 18.74 6.38 3.65
C THR A 2 19.81 7.40 4.02
N GLY A 3 19.43 8.57 4.53
CA GLY A 3 20.39 9.63 4.89
C GLY A 3 19.84 10.66 5.86
N ASP A 4 20.64 11.67 6.20
CA ASP A 4 20.25 12.78 7.08
C ASP A 4 19.50 13.91 6.35
N GLY A 5 19.56 13.92 5.01
CA GLY A 5 18.92 14.91 4.15
C GLY A 5 19.71 16.21 3.95
N LEU A 6 20.71 16.50 4.76
CA LEU A 6 21.50 17.73 4.65
C LEU A 6 22.74 17.49 3.78
N ASN A 7 23.53 16.49 4.15
CA ASN A 7 24.78 16.15 3.46
C ASN A 7 24.54 15.13 2.34
N ASP A 8 23.47 14.34 2.49
CA ASP A 8 23.13 13.24 1.59
C ASP A 8 22.17 13.64 0.45
N ALA A 9 21.79 14.92 0.35
CA ALA A 9 20.74 15.41 -0.53
C ALA A 9 20.89 14.97 -1.99
N GLY A 10 22.09 15.10 -2.55
CA GLY A 10 22.36 14.73 -3.95
C GLY A 10 22.18 13.23 -4.23
N ALA A 11 22.52 12.39 -3.26
CA ALA A 11 22.40 10.94 -3.39
C ALA A 11 20.98 10.44 -3.06
N LEU A 12 20.24 11.16 -2.19
CA LEU A 12 18.80 10.95 -2.00
C LEU A 12 18.01 11.22 -3.29
N MET A 13 18.29 12.33 -3.99
CA MET A 13 17.64 12.69 -5.27
C MET A 13 17.82 11.64 -6.38
N GLN A 14 18.93 10.90 -6.36
CA GLN A 14 19.22 9.87 -7.37
C GLN A 14 18.62 8.51 -7.05
N SER A 15 18.06 8.32 -5.85
CA SER A 15 17.57 7.02 -5.41
C SER A 15 16.10 6.79 -5.77
N ASP A 16 15.70 5.54 -5.99
CA ASP A 16 14.30 5.20 -6.31
C ASP A 16 13.31 5.54 -5.18
N VAL A 17 13.81 5.52 -3.94
CA VAL A 17 13.07 5.89 -2.73
C VAL A 17 14.05 6.52 -1.74
N ALA A 18 13.85 7.79 -1.43
CA ALA A 18 14.65 8.57 -0.49
C ALA A 18 14.00 8.61 0.90
N LEU A 19 14.66 7.99 1.89
CA LEU A 19 14.22 7.99 3.29
C LEU A 19 15.18 8.81 4.16
N THR A 20 14.71 9.92 4.70
CA THR A 20 15.50 10.76 5.60
C THR A 20 15.23 10.41 7.06
N ILE A 21 16.28 10.27 7.85
CA ILE A 21 16.20 10.02 9.29
C ILE A 21 16.55 11.32 10.01
N ALA A 22 15.60 11.88 10.75
CA ALA A 22 15.77 13.18 11.40
C ALA A 22 15.35 13.15 12.88
N ASP A 23 16.12 13.81 13.75
CA ASP A 23 15.76 14.04 15.16
C ASP A 23 14.65 15.08 15.30
N LYS A 24 14.59 16.03 14.37
CA LYS A 24 13.58 17.10 14.32
C LYS A 24 13.01 17.18 12.90
N VAL A 25 11.68 17.29 12.82
CA VAL A 25 10.92 17.32 11.55
C VAL A 25 11.29 18.49 10.64
N TYR A 26 12.08 19.47 11.09
CA TYR A 26 12.55 20.60 10.27
C TYR A 26 13.97 20.43 9.71
N HIS A 27 14.70 19.39 10.10
CA HIS A 27 16.03 19.06 9.57
C HIS A 27 15.89 17.95 8.52
N PHE A 28 15.31 18.27 7.36
CA PHE A 28 15.15 17.33 6.25
C PHE A 28 15.45 17.97 4.91
N SER A 29 15.72 17.13 3.91
CA SER A 29 15.86 17.57 2.53
C SER A 29 14.52 17.58 1.80
N PRO A 30 14.25 18.58 0.95
CA PRO A 30 13.19 18.47 -0.07
C PRO A 30 13.35 17.26 -1.00
N ALA A 31 14.57 16.69 -1.08
CA ALA A 31 14.88 15.48 -1.82
C ALA A 31 14.39 14.16 -1.19
N SER A 32 13.58 14.22 -0.13
CA SER A 32 13.14 13.02 0.63
C SER A 32 11.69 12.65 0.29
N ASP A 33 11.43 11.38 -0.03
CA ASP A 33 10.06 10.85 -0.22
C ASP A 33 9.38 10.50 1.11
N ALA A 34 10.18 10.15 2.11
CA ALA A 34 9.72 9.81 3.45
C ALA A 34 10.68 10.35 4.50
N VAL A 35 10.13 10.75 5.64
CA VAL A 35 10.90 11.17 6.83
C VAL A 35 10.57 10.24 7.98
N LEU A 36 11.59 9.70 8.61
CA LEU A 36 11.51 8.84 9.79
C LEU A 36 12.14 9.56 10.98
N GLU A 37 11.39 9.65 12.08
CA GLU A 37 11.98 10.10 13.35
C GLU A 37 13.07 9.13 13.80
N ALA A 38 14.22 9.64 14.23
CA ALA A 38 15.34 8.80 14.68
C ALA A 38 14.94 7.84 15.82
N ASN A 39 14.04 8.27 16.71
CA ASN A 39 13.49 7.44 17.79
C ASN A 39 12.67 6.23 17.28
N GLN A 40 12.22 6.25 16.02
CA GLN A 40 11.46 5.18 15.37
C GLN A 40 12.32 4.32 14.43
N PHE A 41 13.64 4.54 14.36
CA PHE A 41 14.52 3.80 13.44
C PHE A 41 14.40 2.28 13.58
N GLN A 42 14.25 1.80 14.81
CA GLN A 42 13.98 0.39 15.15
C GLN A 42 12.72 -0.21 14.47
N ASN A 43 11.76 0.63 14.07
CA ASN A 43 10.52 0.20 13.41
C ASN A 43 10.63 0.22 11.87
N LEU A 44 11.74 0.70 11.30
CA LEU A 44 11.94 0.79 9.85
C LEU A 44 11.80 -0.57 9.15
N ALA A 45 12.41 -1.62 9.70
CA ALA A 45 12.32 -2.97 9.13
C ALA A 45 10.87 -3.49 9.09
N LYS A 46 10.06 -3.18 10.11
CA LYS A 46 8.63 -3.53 10.15
C LYS A 46 7.83 -2.74 9.13
N PHE A 47 8.10 -1.44 9.02
CA PHE A 47 7.48 -0.57 8.02
C PHE A 47 7.74 -1.09 6.60
N ILE A 48 8.99 -1.43 6.26
CA ILE A 48 9.34 -2.00 4.95
C ILE A 48 8.61 -3.33 4.71
N ARG A 49 8.50 -4.20 5.71
CA ARG A 49 7.74 -5.45 5.60
C ARG A 49 6.25 -5.18 5.36
N PHE A 50 5.66 -4.24 6.09
CA PHE A 50 4.26 -3.85 5.92
C PHE A 50 4.01 -3.21 4.54
N ALA A 51 4.93 -2.39 4.04
CA ALA A 51 4.86 -1.82 2.69
C ALA A 51 4.85 -2.93 1.61
N LYS A 52 5.72 -3.93 1.74
CA LYS A 52 5.73 -5.11 0.84
C LYS A 52 4.41 -5.88 0.88
N THR A 53 3.86 -6.10 2.08
CA THR A 53 2.54 -6.74 2.24
C THR A 53 1.41 -5.89 1.65
N SER A 54 1.49 -4.57 1.76
CA SER A 54 0.52 -3.65 1.17
C SER A 54 0.52 -3.75 -0.36
N ILE A 55 1.69 -3.87 -0.99
CA ILE A 55 1.80 -4.13 -2.43
C ILE A 55 1.14 -5.46 -2.81
N LEU A 56 1.29 -6.51 -1.98
CA LEU A 56 0.61 -7.79 -2.22
C LEU A 56 -0.92 -7.64 -2.15
N ILE A 57 -1.44 -6.89 -1.18
CA ILE A 57 -2.88 -6.61 -1.06
C ILE A 57 -3.40 -5.88 -2.31
N VAL A 58 -2.64 -4.90 -2.82
CA VAL A 58 -2.97 -4.20 -4.07
C VAL A 58 -3.00 -5.17 -5.25
N LYS A 59 -1.99 -6.04 -5.39
CA LYS A 59 -1.96 -7.06 -6.46
C LYS A 59 -3.16 -8.01 -6.39
N LEU A 60 -3.55 -8.46 -5.20
CA LEU A 60 -4.74 -9.31 -5.00
C LEU A 60 -6.04 -8.56 -5.30
N SER A 61 -6.11 -7.26 -4.97
CA SER A 61 -7.24 -6.39 -5.31
C SER A 61 -7.40 -6.23 -6.82
N PHE A 62 -6.28 -6.10 -7.55
CA PHE A 62 -6.30 -6.12 -9.02
C PHE A 62 -6.78 -7.47 -9.58
N LEU A 63 -6.31 -8.59 -9.02
CA LEU A 63 -6.78 -9.92 -9.43
C LEU A 63 -8.31 -10.05 -9.28
N MET A 64 -8.86 -9.60 -8.15
CA MET A 64 -10.31 -9.56 -7.93
C MET A 64 -11.02 -8.70 -8.99
N SER A 65 -10.50 -7.51 -9.28
CA SER A 65 -11.04 -6.62 -10.32
C SER A 65 -11.02 -7.29 -11.70
N PHE A 66 -9.95 -7.99 -12.05
CA PHE A 66 -9.89 -8.76 -13.30
C PHE A 66 -10.96 -9.84 -13.36
N LEU A 67 -11.20 -10.59 -12.28
CA LEU A 67 -12.24 -11.60 -12.22
C LEU A 67 -13.64 -11.01 -12.44
N TYR A 68 -13.96 -9.88 -11.82
CA TYR A 68 -15.24 -9.19 -12.06
C TYR A 68 -15.40 -8.75 -13.52
N ASN A 69 -14.34 -8.24 -14.13
CA ASN A 69 -14.36 -7.85 -15.55
C ASN A 69 -14.52 -9.06 -16.47
N ILE A 70 -13.85 -10.19 -16.20
CA ILE A 70 -14.01 -11.43 -16.97
C ILE A 70 -15.45 -11.94 -16.90
N ILE A 71 -16.07 -11.89 -15.71
CA ILE A 71 -17.48 -12.24 -15.54
C ILE A 71 -18.35 -11.32 -16.38
N GLY A 72 -18.14 -10.00 -16.30
CA GLY A 72 -18.88 -9.01 -17.11
C GLY A 72 -18.77 -9.26 -18.61
N ILE A 73 -17.55 -9.54 -19.10
CA ILE A 73 -17.29 -9.88 -20.50
C ILE A 73 -18.00 -11.18 -20.89
N SER A 74 -18.02 -12.20 -20.03
CA SER A 74 -18.70 -13.47 -20.29
C SER A 74 -20.22 -13.28 -20.48
N PHE A 75 -20.85 -12.42 -19.68
CA PHE A 75 -22.25 -12.02 -19.87
C PHE A 75 -22.46 -11.25 -21.18
N ALA A 76 -21.53 -10.36 -21.54
CA ALA A 76 -21.60 -9.58 -22.78
C ALA A 76 -21.53 -10.48 -24.02
N ILE A 77 -20.55 -11.39 -24.07
CA ILE A 77 -20.36 -12.32 -25.20
C ILE A 77 -21.54 -13.28 -25.31
N SER A 78 -22.12 -13.71 -24.20
CA SER A 78 -23.29 -14.59 -24.18
C SER A 78 -24.60 -13.88 -24.57
N GLY A 79 -24.58 -12.56 -24.82
CA GLY A 79 -25.77 -11.76 -25.13
C GLY A 79 -26.74 -11.54 -23.96
N ASN A 80 -26.35 -11.95 -22.75
CA ASN A 80 -27.18 -11.88 -21.54
C ASN A 80 -26.92 -10.63 -20.69
N LEU A 81 -26.04 -9.73 -21.14
CA LEU A 81 -25.74 -8.49 -20.42
C LEU A 81 -26.84 -7.45 -20.66
N SER A 82 -27.73 -7.28 -19.69
CA SER A 82 -28.71 -6.19 -19.68
C SER A 82 -28.15 -4.95 -18.96
N PRO A 83 -28.70 -3.74 -19.23
CA PRO A 83 -28.31 -2.52 -18.52
C PRO A 83 -28.46 -2.62 -16.99
N ILE A 84 -29.47 -3.36 -16.52
CA ILE A 84 -29.72 -3.58 -15.09
C ILE A 84 -28.62 -4.46 -14.48
N ILE A 85 -28.22 -5.54 -15.17
CA ILE A 85 -27.13 -6.42 -14.72
C ILE A 85 -25.83 -5.63 -14.63
N ALA A 86 -25.51 -4.82 -15.65
CA ALA A 86 -24.33 -3.97 -15.64
C ALA A 86 -24.35 -2.96 -14.48
N ALA A 87 -25.50 -2.31 -14.25
CA ALA A 87 -25.68 -1.32 -13.20
C ALA A 87 -25.53 -1.89 -11.78
N ILE A 88 -25.81 -3.18 -11.58
CA ILE A 88 -25.61 -3.86 -10.30
C ILE A 88 -24.18 -4.41 -10.18
N LEU A 89 -23.67 -5.03 -11.24
CA LEU A 89 -22.37 -5.70 -11.24
C LEU A 89 -21.22 -4.71 -10.98
N MET A 90 -21.27 -3.54 -11.61
CA MET A 90 -20.21 -2.53 -11.54
C MET A 90 -19.98 -1.98 -10.11
N PRO A 91 -21.01 -1.51 -9.37
CA PRO A 91 -20.82 -1.05 -8.00
C PRO A 91 -20.46 -2.19 -7.04
N ILE A 92 -20.99 -3.40 -7.23
CA ILE A 92 -20.63 -4.56 -6.40
C ILE A 92 -19.13 -4.86 -6.53
N SER A 93 -18.59 -4.82 -7.76
CA SER A 93 -17.16 -4.99 -7.99
C SER A 93 -16.34 -3.97 -7.19
N SER A 94 -16.66 -2.67 -7.31
CA SER A 94 -15.92 -1.63 -6.58
C SER A 94 -16.02 -1.77 -5.06
N VAL A 95 -17.22 -2.01 -4.53
CA VAL A 95 -17.44 -2.15 -3.08
C VAL A 95 -16.67 -3.36 -2.53
N SER A 96 -16.71 -4.49 -3.24
CA SER A 96 -16.00 -5.70 -2.82
C SER A 96 -14.48 -5.52 -2.78
N VAL A 97 -13.89 -4.86 -3.78
CA VAL A 97 -12.45 -4.59 -3.84
C VAL A 97 -12.03 -3.63 -2.73
N VAL A 98 -12.78 -2.54 -2.52
CA VAL A 98 -12.51 -1.57 -1.44
C VAL A 98 -12.65 -2.23 -0.07
N ALA A 99 -13.69 -3.04 0.14
CA ALA A 99 -13.89 -3.77 1.39
C ALA A 99 -12.72 -4.74 1.63
N PHE A 100 -12.37 -5.55 0.62
CA PHE A 100 -11.24 -6.48 0.70
C PHE A 100 -9.95 -5.75 1.11
N ALA A 101 -9.57 -4.69 0.38
CA ALA A 101 -8.36 -3.92 0.65
C ALA A 101 -8.37 -3.31 2.05
N THR A 102 -9.51 -2.75 2.49
CA THR A 102 -9.66 -2.14 3.81
C THR A 102 -9.52 -3.14 4.94
N PHE A 103 -10.22 -4.29 4.85
CA PHE A 103 -10.20 -5.31 5.88
C PHE A 103 -8.85 -6.02 5.97
N THR A 104 -8.25 -6.40 4.83
CA THR A 104 -6.92 -7.04 4.83
C THR A 104 -5.84 -6.08 5.32
N THR A 105 -5.83 -4.83 4.88
CA THR A 105 -4.85 -3.83 5.37
C THR A 105 -4.98 -3.63 6.87
N ARG A 106 -6.20 -3.55 7.41
CA ARG A 106 -6.44 -3.45 8.85
C ARG A 106 -5.99 -4.70 9.61
N ALA A 107 -6.26 -5.88 9.07
CA ALA A 107 -5.83 -7.15 9.68
C ALA A 107 -4.30 -7.27 9.70
N SER A 108 -3.63 -6.97 8.58
CA SER A 108 -2.18 -6.95 8.48
C SER A 108 -1.57 -5.93 9.44
N SER A 109 -2.11 -4.71 9.51
CA SER A 109 -1.65 -3.69 10.46
C SER A 109 -1.74 -4.18 11.91
N LYS A 110 -2.86 -4.80 12.32
CA LYS A 110 -3.00 -5.41 13.66
C LYS A 110 -1.97 -6.50 13.91
N TYR A 111 -1.69 -7.35 12.92
CA TYR A 111 -0.69 -8.41 13.02
C TYR A 111 0.72 -7.84 13.30
N TYR A 112 1.17 -6.85 12.52
CA TYR A 112 2.49 -6.25 12.73
C TYR A 112 2.60 -5.48 14.06
N ARG A 113 1.50 -4.89 14.56
CA ARG A 113 1.44 -4.26 15.90
C ARG A 113 1.45 -5.28 17.04
N ALA A 114 0.87 -6.47 16.85
CA ALA A 114 0.83 -7.50 17.88
C ALA A 114 2.22 -8.13 18.14
N CYS A 115 3.03 -8.33 17.09
CA CYS A 115 4.42 -8.78 17.21
C CYS A 115 5.32 -7.82 18.01
N GLU A 116 4.87 -6.59 18.25
CA GLU A 116 5.58 -5.57 19.03
C GLU A 116 5.45 -5.78 20.55
N ARG A 117 4.48 -6.59 21.00
CA ARG A 117 4.18 -6.84 22.43
C ARG A 117 4.83 -8.08 23.02
N THR A 118 5.49 -8.92 22.23
CA THR A 118 6.28 -10.04 22.74
C THR A 118 7.71 -9.56 23.01
N PRO A 119 8.11 -9.35 24.27
CA PRO A 119 9.52 -9.11 24.58
C PRO A 119 10.30 -10.38 24.22
N SER A 120 11.39 -10.19 23.49
CA SER A 120 12.46 -11.19 23.30
C SER A 120 13.17 -11.44 24.61
#